data_AF-A0A235B3F5-F1
#
_entry.id   AF-A0A235B3F5-F1
#
_cell.length_a   1.000
_cell.length_b   1.000
_cell.length_c   1.000
_cell.angle_alpha   90.00
_cell.angle_beta   90.00
_cell.angle_gamma   90.00
#
_symmetry.space_group_name_H-M   'P 1'
#
loop_
_entity.id
_entity.type
_entity.pdbx_description
1 polymer ?
#
loop_
_entity_poly.entity_id
_entity_poly.type
_entity_poly.pdbx_seq_one_letter_code
_entity_poly.pdbx_strand_id
1 'polypeptide(L)'
;MKRVLRIALVFTLVFGGMFTGLGANKVSAASDFIWPCESCSESDITQYYGGNHYGIDIARGGTVAIKASAAGTVTRSYRSSSYGEVVFVEHTINGTSYETVYAHMRTDSRTVSVGDTVSQGQRLGYMGSTGDSTGQHLHFELHQPSWNINKSYSVDPLDYLGDNGGSGHWFNTHDGAWDGTVTTTSSNSNVDITLNSGEFTASQAKEMKVRLCSQSTGNCTQYQYFGGSVQSKNSYNTYFTNMKPATYNLDIWAPSERSGHVKINAY
;
A
#
# COMPACT_ATOMS: atom_id res chain seq x y z
N MET A 1 42.37 -25.23 -66.75
CA MET A 1 43.71 -25.06 -66.13
C MET A 1 43.65 -23.75 -65.35
N LYS A 2 43.88 -23.57 -64.05
CA LYS A 2 44.34 -24.40 -62.93
C LYS A 2 43.53 -23.98 -61.69
N ARG A 3 43.15 -24.96 -60.86
CA ARG A 3 42.59 -24.77 -59.51
C ARG A 3 43.71 -24.29 -58.58
N VAL A 4 43.42 -23.41 -57.62
CA VAL A 4 44.19 -23.35 -56.38
C VAL A 4 43.23 -23.29 -55.20
N LEU A 5 43.22 -24.44 -54.52
CA LEU A 5 42.64 -24.75 -53.23
C LEU A 5 43.43 -24.01 -52.13
N ARG A 6 42.76 -23.34 -51.20
CA ARG A 6 43.35 -22.95 -49.92
C ARG A 6 42.51 -23.53 -48.79
N ILE A 7 43.00 -24.65 -48.28
CA ILE A 7 42.63 -25.24 -46.99
C ILE A 7 43.34 -24.41 -45.92
N ALA A 8 42.58 -23.90 -44.95
CA ALA A 8 43.10 -23.53 -43.64
C ALA A 8 42.21 -24.22 -42.60
N LEU A 9 42.77 -25.25 -41.98
CA LEU A 9 42.26 -25.91 -40.79
C LEU A 9 43.26 -25.59 -39.67
N VAL A 10 42.81 -25.11 -38.51
CA VAL A 10 43.28 -25.51 -37.15
C VAL A 10 42.43 -24.79 -36.09
N PHE A 11 41.76 -25.63 -35.28
CA PHE A 11 41.48 -25.60 -33.83
C PHE A 11 41.86 -24.31 -33.06
N THR A 12 41.04 -23.71 -32.20
CA THR A 12 40.49 -24.16 -30.89
C THR A 12 39.70 -22.93 -30.39
N LEU A 13 38.54 -22.97 -29.71
CA LEU A 13 38.30 -23.40 -28.34
C LEU A 13 36.79 -23.31 -28.12
N VAL A 14 36.17 -24.42 -27.70
CA VAL A 14 34.82 -24.41 -27.13
C VAL A 14 34.94 -23.77 -25.76
N PHE A 15 34.36 -22.59 -25.57
CA PHE A 15 33.93 -22.16 -24.24
C PHE A 15 32.42 -21.98 -24.29
N GLY A 16 31.74 -22.92 -23.62
CA GLY A 16 30.33 -22.81 -23.32
C GLY A 16 30.07 -21.51 -22.57
N GLY A 17 29.32 -20.63 -23.19
CA GLY A 17 28.71 -19.48 -22.57
C GLY A 17 27.25 -19.50 -22.96
N MET A 18 26.51 -20.42 -22.34
CA MET A 18 25.06 -20.32 -22.22
C MET A 18 24.79 -18.95 -21.60
N PHE A 19 24.52 -17.94 -22.42
CA PHE A 19 23.89 -16.71 -21.95
C PHE A 19 22.47 -17.11 -21.60
N THR A 20 22.32 -17.68 -20.39
CA THR A 20 21.11 -17.48 -19.61
C THR A 20 20.97 -15.97 -19.49
N GLY A 21 20.15 -15.40 -20.36
CA GLY A 21 19.62 -14.07 -20.16
C GLY A 21 19.01 -14.10 -18.76
N LEU A 22 19.74 -13.48 -17.84
CA LEU A 22 19.34 -13.21 -16.48
C LEU A 22 17.87 -12.83 -16.54
N GLY A 23 17.03 -13.62 -15.87
CA GLY A 23 15.64 -13.25 -15.66
C GLY A 23 15.63 -11.80 -15.26
N ALA A 24 14.82 -11.01 -15.94
CA ALA A 24 14.46 -9.69 -15.45
C ALA A 24 14.14 -9.90 -13.98
N ASN A 25 14.99 -9.34 -13.10
CA ASN A 25 14.65 -9.22 -11.71
C ASN A 25 13.28 -8.55 -11.75
N LYS A 26 12.23 -9.30 -11.43
CA LYS A 26 10.94 -8.70 -11.12
C LYS A 26 11.25 -7.87 -9.89
N VAL A 27 11.53 -6.60 -10.13
CA VAL A 27 11.53 -5.56 -9.12
C VAL A 27 10.17 -5.76 -8.44
N SER A 28 10.21 -6.27 -7.21
CA SER A 28 9.07 -6.24 -6.32
C SER A 28 8.50 -4.83 -6.44
N ALA A 29 7.26 -4.70 -6.92
CA ALA A 29 6.65 -3.40 -7.11
C ALA A 29 6.61 -2.76 -5.71
N ALA A 30 7.57 -1.88 -5.44
CA ALA A 30 7.52 -0.99 -4.30
C ALA A 30 6.15 -0.32 -4.39
N SER A 31 5.40 -0.29 -3.29
CA SER A 31 4.17 0.49 -3.30
C SER A 31 4.48 1.89 -3.82
N ASP A 32 3.56 2.39 -4.64
CA ASP A 32 3.68 3.68 -5.32
C ASP A 32 3.84 4.84 -4.31
N PHE A 33 3.48 4.64 -3.04
CA PHE A 33 3.59 5.61 -1.95
C PHE A 33 4.32 5.07 -0.72
N ILE A 34 5.32 5.80 -0.23
CA ILE A 34 5.95 5.51 1.07
C ILE A 34 5.21 6.18 2.22
N TRP A 35 5.44 5.69 3.44
CA TRP A 35 5.00 6.36 4.68
C TRP A 35 5.35 7.87 4.69
N PRO A 36 4.39 8.74 5.03
CA PRO A 36 4.49 10.19 4.88
C PRO A 36 5.34 10.86 5.97
N CYS A 37 5.92 10.10 6.89
CA CYS A 37 6.76 10.64 7.94
C CYS A 37 7.90 9.70 8.35
N GLU A 38 8.92 10.28 8.95
CA GLU A 38 10.12 9.58 9.37
C GLU A 38 9.85 8.59 10.50
N SER A 39 10.21 7.32 10.25
CA SER A 39 10.09 6.24 11.22
C SER A 39 8.68 6.07 11.78
N CYS A 40 7.68 6.43 10.97
CA CYS A 40 6.27 6.19 11.23
C CYS A 40 5.87 4.81 10.72
N SER A 41 4.91 4.18 11.39
CA SER A 41 4.28 2.95 10.96
C SER A 41 2.79 2.92 11.30
N GLU A 42 2.11 1.83 10.96
CA GLU A 42 0.69 1.63 11.28
C GLU A 42 0.42 1.69 12.80
N SER A 43 1.39 1.34 13.66
CA SER A 43 1.23 1.43 15.12
C SER A 43 1.17 2.87 15.65
N ASP A 44 1.59 3.86 14.86
CA ASP A 44 1.51 5.27 15.21
C ASP A 44 0.16 5.90 14.81
N ILE A 45 -0.75 5.13 14.19
CA ILE A 45 -2.07 5.64 13.78
C ILE A 45 -2.96 5.81 15.01
N THR A 46 -3.45 7.03 15.21
CA THR A 46 -4.41 7.37 16.26
C THR A 46 -5.85 7.47 15.76
N GLN A 47 -6.03 7.68 14.45
CA GLN A 47 -7.34 7.72 13.82
C GLN A 47 -7.28 7.20 12.39
N TYR A 48 -8.13 6.24 12.06
CA TYR A 48 -8.21 5.63 10.73
C TYR A 48 -9.15 6.40 9.79
N TYR A 49 -9.02 6.12 8.50
CA TYR A 49 -9.96 6.60 7.47
C TYR A 49 -11.37 6.05 7.73
N GLY A 50 -12.39 6.88 7.56
CA GLY A 50 -13.80 6.46 7.65
C GLY A 50 -14.73 7.48 8.30
N GLY A 51 -16.04 7.29 8.07
CA GLY A 51 -17.06 8.23 8.53
C GLY A 51 -16.83 9.63 7.96
N ASN A 52 -16.49 10.58 8.84
CA ASN A 52 -16.18 11.97 8.47
C ASN A 52 -14.66 12.28 8.52
N HIS A 53 -13.82 11.25 8.59
CA HIS A 53 -12.36 11.37 8.62
C HIS A 53 -11.78 10.87 7.29
N TYR A 54 -11.21 11.78 6.50
CA TYR A 54 -10.88 11.55 5.08
C TYR A 54 -9.40 11.21 4.85
N GLY A 55 -8.72 10.76 5.91
CA GLY A 55 -7.32 10.38 5.89
C GLY A 55 -6.99 9.52 7.10
N ILE A 56 -5.72 9.43 7.44
CA ILE A 56 -5.21 8.83 8.66
C ILE A 56 -4.49 9.87 9.51
N ASP A 57 -4.63 9.77 10.83
CA ASP A 57 -3.86 10.56 11.77
C ASP A 57 -2.73 9.73 12.35
N ILE A 58 -1.50 10.20 12.20
CA ILE A 58 -0.28 9.54 12.65
C ILE A 58 0.35 10.40 13.74
N ALA A 59 0.39 9.91 14.98
CA ALA A 59 0.91 10.67 16.12
C ALA A 59 2.23 10.08 16.62
N ARG A 60 3.27 10.91 16.63
CA ARG A 60 4.59 10.51 17.15
C ARG A 60 5.26 11.69 17.86
N GLY A 61 5.82 11.43 19.04
CA GLY A 61 6.50 12.44 19.85
C GLY A 61 7.82 12.93 19.23
N GLY A 62 8.27 14.10 19.67
CA GLY A 62 9.57 14.68 19.29
C GLY A 62 9.54 15.50 18.00
N THR A 63 10.65 15.52 17.26
CA THR A 63 10.76 16.23 15.98
C THR A 63 10.74 15.20 14.86
N VAL A 64 9.59 15.06 14.21
CA VAL A 64 9.33 14.04 13.19
C VAL A 64 9.20 14.72 11.83
N ALA A 65 10.09 14.39 10.91
CA ALA A 65 10.05 14.93 9.55
C ALA A 65 8.85 14.36 8.78
N ILE A 66 8.08 15.23 8.15
CA ILE A 66 7.04 14.86 7.17
C ILE A 66 7.70 14.83 5.79
N LYS A 67 7.43 13.78 5.02
CA LYS A 67 8.07 13.48 3.73
C LYS A 67 7.02 13.30 2.64
N ALA A 68 7.36 13.67 1.41
CA ALA A 68 6.55 13.38 0.24
C ALA A 68 6.44 11.86 0.05
N SER A 69 5.22 11.34 0.01
CA SER A 69 4.92 9.91 -0.11
C SER A 69 5.22 9.39 -1.50
N ALA A 70 5.16 10.24 -2.52
CA ALA A 70 5.60 9.96 -3.88
C ALA A 70 6.22 11.21 -4.50
N ALA A 71 6.93 11.06 -5.62
CA ALA A 71 7.40 12.21 -6.38
C ALA A 71 6.21 12.95 -7.01
N GLY A 72 6.29 14.28 -7.14
CA GLY A 72 5.16 15.06 -7.61
C GLY A 72 5.42 16.56 -7.67
N THR A 73 4.36 17.33 -7.85
CA THR A 73 4.39 18.80 -7.89
C THR A 73 3.53 19.36 -6.77
N VAL A 74 4.04 20.33 -6.03
CA VAL A 74 3.31 21.00 -4.95
C VAL A 74 2.22 21.88 -5.53
N THR A 75 0.96 21.53 -5.28
CA THR A 75 -0.21 22.29 -5.75
C THR A 75 -0.63 23.36 -4.75
N ARG A 76 -0.38 23.14 -3.45
CA ARG A 76 -0.70 24.08 -2.37
C ARG A 76 0.33 24.01 -1.25
N SER A 77 0.67 25.15 -0.67
CA SER A 77 1.53 25.28 0.51
C SER A 77 1.14 26.57 1.25
N TYR A 78 0.34 26.45 2.32
CA TYR A 78 -0.24 27.62 3.00
C TYR A 78 -0.72 27.29 4.42
N ARG A 79 -1.18 28.31 5.15
CA ARG A 79 -1.83 28.18 6.45
C ARG A 79 -3.35 28.20 6.30
N SER A 80 -3.98 27.05 6.51
CA SER A 80 -5.43 26.87 6.55
C SER A 80 -5.97 27.08 7.97
N SER A 81 -7.23 27.49 8.09
CA SER A 81 -7.90 27.56 9.40
C SER A 81 -8.12 26.18 10.01
N SER A 82 -8.52 25.19 9.20
CA SER A 82 -8.79 23.82 9.65
C SER A 82 -7.54 22.95 9.64
N TYR A 83 -6.92 22.75 8.47
CA TYR A 83 -5.70 21.93 8.34
C TYR A 83 -4.46 22.52 9.01
N GLY A 84 -4.49 23.79 9.43
CA GLY A 84 -3.30 24.48 9.91
C GLY A 84 -2.28 24.68 8.80
N GLU A 85 -1.00 24.57 9.13
CA GLU A 85 0.07 24.58 8.15
C GLU A 85 -0.01 23.30 7.32
N VAL A 86 -0.21 23.44 6.01
CA VAL A 86 -0.52 22.30 5.13
C VAL A 86 0.22 22.37 3.79
N VAL A 87 0.56 21.20 3.24
CA VAL A 87 1.11 21.01 1.90
C VAL A 87 0.27 19.99 1.13
N PHE A 88 0.05 20.25 -0.16
CA PHE A 88 -0.62 19.35 -1.09
C PHE A 88 0.34 19.02 -2.22
N VAL A 89 0.42 17.75 -2.61
CA VAL A 89 1.30 17.30 -3.70
C VAL A 89 0.50 16.47 -4.67
N GLU A 90 0.48 16.89 -5.94
CA GLU A 90 -0.09 16.12 -7.04
C GLU A 90 0.95 15.15 -7.60
N HIS A 91 0.50 13.93 -7.87
CA HIS A 91 1.30 12.83 -8.38
C HIS A 91 0.66 12.28 -9.65
N THR A 92 1.50 11.84 -10.58
CA THR A 92 1.06 11.00 -11.70
C THR A 92 1.83 9.69 -11.63
N ILE A 93 1.13 8.61 -11.31
CA ILE A 93 1.73 7.29 -11.12
C ILE A 93 1.03 6.31 -12.05
N ASN A 94 1.80 5.66 -12.94
CA ASN A 94 1.28 4.73 -13.94
C ASN A 94 0.12 5.30 -14.80
N GLY A 95 0.16 6.61 -15.07
CA GLY A 95 -0.87 7.32 -15.85
C GLY A 95 -2.13 7.70 -15.06
N THR A 96 -2.17 7.40 -13.77
CA THR A 96 -3.26 7.77 -12.86
C THR A 96 -2.85 8.98 -12.02
N SER A 97 -3.74 9.96 -11.89
CA SER A 97 -3.55 11.14 -11.05
C SER A 97 -3.94 10.86 -9.60
N TYR A 98 -3.14 11.39 -8.68
CA TYR A 98 -3.38 11.35 -7.24
C TYR A 98 -3.02 12.70 -6.64
N GLU A 99 -3.58 13.01 -5.47
CA GLU A 99 -3.12 14.14 -4.66
C GLU A 99 -3.05 13.76 -3.18
N THR A 100 -1.91 14.03 -2.55
CA THR A 100 -1.71 13.80 -1.12
C THR A 100 -1.78 15.10 -0.34
N VAL A 101 -2.30 15.04 0.88
CA VAL A 101 -2.44 16.18 1.80
C VAL A 101 -1.65 15.91 3.07
N TYR A 102 -0.83 16.88 3.48
CA TYR A 102 0.01 16.82 4.68
C TYR A 102 -0.34 17.97 5.61
N ALA A 103 -1.16 17.71 6.63
CA ALA A 103 -1.74 18.74 7.48
C ALA A 103 -1.21 18.73 8.92
N HIS A 104 -1.63 19.74 9.69
CA HIS A 104 -1.24 20.02 11.08
C HIS A 104 0.26 20.17 11.27
N MET A 105 0.98 20.62 10.24
CA MET A 105 2.42 20.79 10.32
C MET A 105 2.80 21.84 11.37
N ARG A 106 4.04 21.78 11.87
CA ARG A 106 4.57 22.76 12.82
C ARG A 106 4.64 24.14 12.16
N THR A 107 4.28 25.19 12.92
CA THR A 107 4.38 26.59 12.48
C THR A 107 5.73 26.87 11.83
N ASP A 108 5.70 27.49 10.65
CA ASP A 108 6.88 27.89 9.88
C ASP A 108 7.85 26.73 9.52
N SER A 109 7.38 25.48 9.53
CA SER A 109 8.22 24.31 9.22
C SER A 109 8.19 23.84 7.77
N ARG A 110 7.25 24.36 6.95
CA ARG A 110 7.17 24.00 5.53
C ARG A 110 8.44 24.38 4.80
N THR A 111 8.93 23.48 3.96
CA THR A 111 10.18 23.67 3.19
C THR A 111 9.95 23.80 1.69
N VAL A 112 8.70 23.86 1.24
CA VAL A 112 8.31 23.90 -0.18
C VAL A 112 7.21 24.92 -0.45
N SER A 113 7.14 25.39 -1.69
CA SER A 113 6.19 26.37 -2.21
C SER A 113 5.39 25.80 -3.39
N VAL A 114 4.28 26.45 -3.74
CA VAL A 114 3.47 26.07 -4.90
C VAL A 114 4.31 26.09 -6.18
N GLY A 115 4.22 25.02 -6.98
CA GLY A 115 4.96 24.81 -8.21
C GLY A 115 6.29 24.06 -8.04
N ASP A 116 6.76 23.84 -6.81
CA ASP A 116 7.97 23.06 -6.58
C ASP A 116 7.75 21.60 -6.95
N THR A 117 8.73 21.00 -7.65
CA THR A 117 8.79 19.55 -7.84
C THR A 117 9.47 18.90 -6.63
N VAL A 118 8.90 17.81 -6.13
CA VAL A 118 9.45 17.06 -4.99
C VAL A 118 9.74 15.61 -5.36
N SER A 119 10.83 15.07 -4.82
CA SER A 119 11.13 13.64 -4.92
C SER A 119 10.41 12.85 -3.82
N GLN A 120 10.11 11.57 -4.06
CA GLN A 120 9.65 10.67 -3.00
C GLN A 120 10.67 10.67 -1.83
N GLY A 121 10.17 10.80 -0.60
CA GLY A 121 10.99 10.90 0.60
C GLY A 121 11.55 12.30 0.91
N GLN A 122 11.37 13.27 0.02
CA GLN A 122 11.79 14.65 0.27
C GLN A 122 11.01 15.24 1.45
N ARG A 123 11.72 15.86 2.39
CA ARG A 123 11.10 16.53 3.53
C ARG A 123 10.25 17.70 3.06
N LEU A 124 9.01 17.76 3.54
CA LEU A 124 8.06 18.84 3.32
C LEU A 124 7.96 19.78 4.53
N GLY A 125 8.28 19.27 5.72
CA GLY A 125 8.37 20.03 6.97
C GLY A 125 8.38 19.12 8.19
N TYR A 126 7.82 19.59 9.31
CA TYR A 126 7.79 18.83 10.57
C TYR A 126 6.38 18.66 11.10
N MET A 127 6.14 17.51 11.75
CA MET A 127 4.90 17.22 12.48
C MET A 127 4.68 18.27 13.58
N GLY A 128 3.42 18.69 13.72
CA GLY A 128 3.01 19.74 14.65
C GLY A 128 1.57 19.56 15.11
N SER A 129 0.93 20.66 15.50
CA SER A 129 -0.45 20.69 15.99
C SER A 129 -1.12 22.02 15.66
N THR A 130 -0.93 22.51 14.44
CA THR A 130 -1.58 23.77 13.97
C THR A 130 -2.96 23.48 13.40
N GLY A 131 -3.84 24.49 13.37
CA GLY A 131 -5.23 24.33 12.91
C GLY A 131 -6.11 23.63 13.93
N ASP A 132 -7.10 22.89 13.46
CA ASP A 132 -8.04 22.11 14.26
C ASP A 132 -7.38 20.80 14.74
N SER A 133 -6.42 20.93 15.66
CA SER A 133 -5.64 19.82 16.22
C SER A 133 -5.52 19.95 17.73
N THR A 134 -5.69 18.84 18.46
CA THR A 134 -5.61 18.79 19.93
C THR A 134 -4.26 18.30 20.45
N GLY A 135 -3.38 17.80 19.58
CA GLY A 135 -2.07 17.27 19.94
C GLY A 135 -1.18 17.03 18.73
N GLN A 136 0.11 16.74 18.94
CA GLN A 136 1.05 16.57 17.82
C GLN A 136 0.71 15.32 16.99
N HIS A 137 0.32 15.53 15.73
CA HIS A 137 0.09 14.46 14.75
C HIS A 137 0.24 14.99 13.32
N LEU A 138 0.34 14.06 12.37
CA LEU A 138 0.17 14.32 10.94
C LEU A 138 -1.20 13.79 10.53
N HIS A 139 -2.04 14.67 10.01
CA HIS A 139 -3.21 14.26 9.25
C HIS A 139 -2.81 14.10 7.78
N PHE A 140 -2.88 12.86 7.29
CA PHE A 140 -2.48 12.47 5.94
C PHE A 140 -3.68 11.99 5.14
N GLU A 141 -4.02 12.70 4.06
CA GLU A 141 -5.07 12.27 3.13
C GLU A 141 -4.46 11.84 1.80
N LEU A 142 -5.12 10.91 1.12
CA LEU A 142 -4.83 10.53 -0.26
C LEU A 142 -6.13 10.64 -1.06
N HIS A 143 -6.05 11.31 -2.21
CA HIS A 143 -7.18 11.52 -3.11
C HIS A 143 -6.84 10.93 -4.48
N GLN A 144 -7.86 10.41 -5.15
CA GLN A 144 -7.78 9.92 -6.53
C GLN A 144 -9.08 10.31 -7.28
N PRO A 145 -9.05 11.27 -8.23
CA PRO A 145 -7.86 11.92 -8.78
C PRO A 145 -7.27 13.00 -7.87
N SER A 146 -7.90 14.17 -7.73
CA SER A 146 -7.35 15.31 -6.97
C SER A 146 -8.27 15.67 -5.80
N TRP A 147 -7.72 16.31 -4.78
CA TRP A 147 -8.48 16.81 -3.65
C TRP A 147 -9.55 17.82 -4.11
N ASN A 148 -10.71 17.77 -3.48
CA ASN A 148 -11.74 18.78 -3.63
C ASN A 148 -12.36 19.14 -2.28
N ILE A 149 -13.10 20.25 -2.22
CA ILE A 149 -13.66 20.78 -0.96
C ILE A 149 -14.64 19.80 -0.28
N ASN A 150 -15.33 18.97 -1.06
CA ASN A 150 -16.25 17.94 -0.55
C ASN A 150 -15.52 16.65 -0.17
N LYS A 151 -14.21 16.57 -0.43
CA LYS A 151 -13.35 15.39 -0.25
C LYS A 151 -13.91 14.13 -0.88
N SER A 152 -14.69 14.27 -1.96
CA SER A 152 -15.42 13.15 -2.58
C SER A 152 -14.52 12.15 -3.31
N TYR A 153 -13.23 12.46 -3.42
CA TYR A 153 -12.20 11.62 -4.04
C TYR A 153 -11.21 11.08 -3.02
N SER A 154 -11.45 11.27 -1.72
CA SER A 154 -10.62 10.66 -0.69
C SER A 154 -10.73 9.14 -0.77
N VAL A 155 -9.60 8.47 -0.61
CA VAL A 155 -9.50 7.03 -0.49
C VAL A 155 -8.74 6.70 0.79
N ASP A 156 -8.85 5.46 1.26
CA ASP A 156 -8.07 5.03 2.42
C ASP A 156 -6.57 5.04 2.07
N PRO A 157 -5.73 5.88 2.70
CA PRO A 157 -4.30 5.90 2.41
C PRO A 157 -3.61 4.55 2.66
N LEU A 158 -4.14 3.71 3.56
CA LEU A 158 -3.57 2.38 3.84
C LEU A 158 -3.73 1.39 2.69
N ASP A 159 -4.64 1.65 1.73
CA ASP A 159 -4.71 0.88 0.49
C ASP A 159 -3.47 1.10 -0.41
N TYR A 160 -2.73 2.20 -0.21
CA TYR A 160 -1.67 2.68 -1.10
C TYR A 160 -0.29 2.76 -0.44
N LEU A 161 -0.19 2.94 0.88
CA LEU A 161 1.09 3.04 1.58
C LEU A 161 1.83 1.70 1.62
N GLY A 162 3.12 1.72 1.27
CA GLY A 162 4.01 0.56 1.28
C GLY A 162 4.54 0.22 2.65
N ASP A 163 4.88 -1.04 2.88
CA ASP A 163 5.48 -1.51 4.14
C ASP A 163 6.92 -1.01 4.29
N ASN A 164 7.12 0.25 4.67
CA ASN A 164 8.39 0.65 5.26
C ASN A 164 8.40 0.25 6.74
N GLY A 165 8.64 -1.04 7.01
CA GLY A 165 9.10 -1.52 8.32
C GLY A 165 8.05 -1.56 9.43
N GLY A 166 6.76 -1.46 9.11
CA GLY A 166 5.70 -1.91 10.01
C GLY A 166 5.77 -3.43 10.14
N SER A 167 5.91 -3.92 11.36
CA SER A 167 6.08 -5.33 11.67
C SER A 167 4.78 -6.10 11.38
N GLY A 168 4.59 -6.49 10.12
CA GLY A 168 3.50 -7.32 9.64
C GLY A 168 3.97 -8.17 8.46
N HIS A 169 3.42 -9.37 8.33
CA HIS A 169 3.73 -10.27 7.23
C HIS A 169 2.54 -10.34 6.29
N TRP A 170 2.80 -10.15 4.99
CA TRP A 170 1.86 -10.51 3.95
C TRP A 170 1.92 -12.01 3.71
N PHE A 171 0.78 -12.67 3.79
CA PHE A 171 0.61 -14.02 3.27
C PHE A 171 0.10 -13.88 1.84
N ASN A 172 1.02 -13.86 0.88
CA ASN A 172 0.69 -13.89 -0.54
C ASN A 172 0.78 -15.31 -1.08
N THR A 173 -0.01 -15.59 -2.12
CA THR A 173 0.12 -16.81 -2.94
C THR A 173 1.46 -16.92 -3.68
N HIS A 174 2.22 -15.83 -3.75
CA HIS A 174 3.56 -15.81 -4.34
C HIS A 174 4.67 -16.30 -3.39
N ASP A 175 4.44 -16.30 -2.08
CA ASP A 175 5.47 -16.59 -1.09
C ASP A 175 5.41 -18.06 -0.58
N GLY A 176 4.60 -18.90 -1.23
CA GLY A 176 4.53 -20.34 -0.97
C GLY A 176 3.89 -20.75 0.36
N ALA A 177 3.34 -19.80 1.13
CA ALA A 177 2.72 -20.05 2.43
C ALA A 177 1.21 -20.37 2.37
N TRP A 178 0.55 -20.12 1.23
CA TRP A 178 -0.83 -20.53 0.95
C TRP A 178 -1.11 -20.40 -0.57
N ASP A 179 -1.95 -21.24 -1.18
CA ASP A 179 -2.19 -21.26 -2.64
C ASP A 179 -3.62 -20.86 -3.07
N GLY A 180 -4.45 -20.33 -2.18
CA GLY A 180 -5.86 -20.22 -2.50
C GLY A 180 -6.20 -19.04 -3.40
N THR A 181 -6.60 -19.41 -4.62
CA THR A 181 -7.37 -18.56 -5.52
C THR A 181 -8.85 -18.65 -5.17
N VAL A 182 -9.56 -17.52 -5.13
CA VAL A 182 -11.02 -17.49 -5.02
C VAL A 182 -11.61 -17.33 -6.41
N THR A 183 -12.56 -18.18 -6.80
CA THR A 183 -13.26 -18.05 -8.10
C THR A 183 -14.73 -17.77 -7.85
N THR A 184 -15.23 -16.72 -8.50
CA THR A 184 -16.65 -16.38 -8.54
C THR A 184 -17.20 -16.64 -9.94
N THR A 185 -18.44 -17.12 -10.05
CA THR A 185 -19.03 -17.54 -11.33
C THR A 185 -20.21 -16.67 -11.77
N SER A 186 -20.73 -15.80 -10.89
CA SER A 186 -21.85 -14.90 -11.19
C SER A 186 -21.56 -13.48 -10.72
N SER A 187 -22.10 -12.49 -11.44
CA SER A 187 -22.19 -11.13 -10.93
C SER A 187 -23.22 -11.12 -9.81
N ASN A 188 -22.83 -10.67 -8.62
CA ASN A 188 -23.58 -10.78 -7.36
C ASN A 188 -23.22 -11.99 -6.49
N SER A 189 -22.10 -12.66 -6.77
CA SER A 189 -21.53 -13.62 -5.82
C SER A 189 -21.06 -12.88 -4.55
N ASN A 190 -21.34 -13.46 -3.39
CA ASN A 190 -20.65 -13.09 -2.16
C ASN A 190 -19.45 -14.01 -2.00
N VAL A 191 -18.39 -13.51 -1.35
CA VAL A 191 -17.23 -14.31 -0.95
C VAL A 191 -17.10 -14.17 0.55
N ASP A 192 -17.45 -15.22 1.27
CA ASP A 192 -17.14 -15.33 2.69
C ASP A 192 -15.69 -15.76 2.88
N ILE A 193 -15.01 -15.18 3.86
CA ILE A 193 -13.65 -15.53 4.23
C ILE A 193 -13.60 -15.76 5.73
N THR A 194 -13.27 -16.98 6.12
CA THR A 194 -13.10 -17.38 7.51
C THR A 194 -11.62 -17.52 7.85
N LEU A 195 -11.20 -16.93 8.95
CA LEU A 195 -9.92 -17.13 9.61
C LEU A 195 -10.12 -18.06 10.81
N ASN A 196 -9.52 -19.25 10.75
CA ASN A 196 -9.46 -20.17 11.88
C ASN A 196 -8.19 -19.88 12.69
N SER A 197 -8.32 -19.06 13.73
CA SER A 197 -7.23 -18.49 14.50
C SER A 197 -6.65 -19.43 15.57
N GLY A 198 -6.59 -20.74 15.34
CA GLY A 198 -5.99 -21.68 16.29
C GLY A 198 -4.58 -21.27 16.76
N GLU A 199 -3.95 -20.35 16.02
CA GLU A 199 -2.61 -19.82 16.19
C GLU A 199 -2.57 -18.30 16.51
N PHE A 200 -3.70 -17.57 16.47
CA PHE A 200 -3.77 -16.14 16.78
C PHE A 200 -4.76 -15.82 17.90
N THR A 201 -4.43 -14.84 18.74
CA THR A 201 -5.33 -14.29 19.76
C THR A 201 -6.48 -13.50 19.13
N ALA A 202 -7.54 -13.26 19.89
CA ALA A 202 -8.67 -12.44 19.43
C ALA A 202 -8.32 -10.97 19.17
N SER A 203 -7.25 -10.44 19.76
CA SER A 203 -6.75 -9.09 19.43
C SER A 203 -6.06 -9.12 18.07
N GLN A 204 -5.13 -10.06 17.88
CA GLN A 204 -4.40 -10.22 16.63
C GLN A 204 -5.33 -10.48 15.44
N ALA A 205 -6.33 -11.35 15.60
CA ALA A 205 -7.27 -11.66 14.54
C ALA A 205 -8.10 -10.44 14.09
N LYS A 206 -8.40 -9.49 15.01
CA LYS A 206 -9.12 -8.25 14.68
C LYS A 206 -8.26 -7.23 13.93
N GLU A 207 -6.94 -7.35 14.05
CA GLU A 207 -5.97 -6.50 13.36
C GLU A 207 -5.63 -7.06 11.96
N MET A 208 -5.92 -8.33 11.70
CA MET A 208 -5.73 -8.93 10.39
C MET A 208 -6.72 -8.34 9.37
N LYS A 209 -6.23 -8.07 8.17
CA LYS A 209 -6.99 -7.54 7.03
C LYS A 209 -6.76 -8.38 5.78
N VAL A 210 -7.74 -8.37 4.90
CA VAL A 210 -7.75 -9.18 3.68
C VAL A 210 -8.33 -8.40 2.52
N ARG A 211 -7.86 -8.68 1.30
CA ARG A 211 -8.44 -8.17 0.06
C ARG A 211 -8.39 -9.23 -1.04
N LEU A 212 -9.22 -9.03 -2.07
CA LEU A 212 -9.28 -9.89 -3.25
C LEU A 212 -8.80 -9.12 -4.48
N CYS A 213 -7.79 -9.64 -5.17
CA CYS A 213 -7.18 -9.03 -6.35
C CYS A 213 -7.47 -9.86 -7.60
N SER A 214 -8.19 -9.30 -8.57
CA SER A 214 -8.53 -9.98 -9.82
C SER A 214 -7.26 -10.38 -10.58
N GLN A 215 -7.12 -11.66 -10.93
CA GLN A 215 -5.95 -12.14 -11.68
C GLN A 215 -5.90 -11.60 -13.11
N SER A 216 -7.07 -11.35 -13.72
CA SER A 216 -7.15 -10.88 -15.10
C SER A 216 -6.94 -9.38 -15.24
N THR A 217 -7.31 -8.58 -14.24
CA THR A 217 -7.23 -7.11 -14.30
C THR A 217 -6.22 -6.50 -13.35
N GLY A 218 -5.75 -7.23 -12.33
CA GLY A 218 -4.90 -6.71 -11.26
C GLY A 218 -5.64 -5.83 -10.24
N ASN A 219 -6.91 -5.47 -10.48
CA ASN A 219 -7.67 -4.63 -9.57
C ASN A 219 -8.01 -5.37 -8.28
N CYS A 220 -7.80 -4.70 -7.14
CA CYS A 220 -8.09 -5.24 -5.82
C CYS A 220 -9.33 -4.57 -5.20
N THR A 221 -10.04 -5.32 -4.36
CA THR A 221 -11.03 -4.76 -3.45
C THR A 221 -10.33 -3.93 -2.36
N GLN A 222 -11.09 -3.05 -1.69
CA GLN A 222 -10.63 -2.44 -0.44
C GLN A 222 -10.36 -3.53 0.61
N TYR A 223 -9.47 -3.23 1.55
CA TYR A 223 -9.23 -4.11 2.69
C TYR A 223 -10.51 -4.28 3.52
N GLN A 224 -10.75 -5.52 3.94
CA GLN A 224 -11.71 -5.82 4.99
C GLN A 224 -11.00 -6.44 6.18
N TYR A 225 -11.34 -5.96 7.37
CA TYR A 225 -10.87 -6.55 8.63
C TYR A 225 -11.72 -7.77 8.98
N PHE A 226 -11.12 -8.72 9.68
CA PHE A 226 -11.86 -9.84 10.26
C PHE A 226 -12.66 -9.36 11.49
N GLY A 227 -13.98 -9.55 11.48
CA GLY A 227 -14.85 -8.96 12.52
C GLY A 227 -16.26 -9.53 12.68
N GLY A 228 -16.64 -10.58 11.94
CA GLY A 228 -18.00 -11.13 11.92
C GLY A 228 -18.44 -11.91 13.17
N SER A 229 -19.76 -11.95 13.37
CA SER A 229 -20.50 -12.57 14.49
C SER A 229 -20.65 -14.10 14.35
N VAL A 230 -19.60 -14.90 14.57
CA VAL A 230 -19.77 -16.30 15.01
C VAL A 230 -18.78 -16.62 16.12
N GLN A 231 -19.34 -16.73 17.33
CA GLN A 231 -18.66 -17.15 18.55
C GLN A 231 -18.43 -18.67 18.55
N SER A 232 -17.36 -19.12 17.93
CA SER A 232 -16.63 -20.29 18.43
C SER A 232 -15.20 -19.84 18.68
N LYS A 233 -14.66 -20.14 19.87
CA LYS A 233 -13.29 -19.74 20.26
C LYS A 233 -12.34 -20.04 19.09
N ASN A 234 -11.82 -18.98 18.47
CA ASN A 234 -10.82 -19.01 17.38
C ASN A 234 -11.35 -19.05 15.92
N SER A 235 -12.52 -18.48 15.59
CA SER A 235 -12.95 -18.28 14.20
C SER A 235 -13.44 -16.85 13.95
N TYR A 236 -13.00 -16.21 12.87
CA TYR A 236 -13.33 -14.82 12.52
C TYR A 236 -13.70 -14.73 11.05
N ASN A 237 -14.77 -14.02 10.72
CA ASN A 237 -15.27 -13.93 9.35
C ASN A 237 -15.20 -12.50 8.81
N THR A 238 -15.09 -12.41 7.49
CA THR A 238 -15.32 -11.19 6.71
C THR A 238 -15.92 -11.56 5.34
N TYR A 239 -16.56 -10.64 4.64
CA TYR A 239 -17.31 -10.98 3.43
C TYR A 239 -17.30 -9.88 2.36
N PHE A 240 -17.01 -10.27 1.13
CA PHE A 240 -17.09 -9.39 -0.04
C PHE A 240 -18.42 -9.62 -0.74
N THR A 241 -19.19 -8.56 -0.98
CA THR A 241 -20.47 -8.66 -1.70
C THR A 241 -20.34 -8.18 -3.13
N ASN A 242 -21.27 -8.61 -3.98
CA ASN A 242 -21.39 -8.13 -5.36
C ASN A 242 -20.15 -8.36 -6.22
N MET A 243 -19.42 -9.46 -5.99
CA MET A 243 -18.24 -9.79 -6.76
C MET A 243 -18.61 -10.14 -8.20
N LYS A 244 -17.80 -9.68 -9.16
CA LYS A 244 -17.92 -10.02 -10.58
C LYS A 244 -17.34 -11.41 -10.84
N PRO A 245 -17.81 -12.16 -11.86
CA PRO A 245 -17.22 -13.45 -12.23
C PRO A 245 -15.75 -13.29 -12.61
N ALA A 246 -14.84 -13.83 -11.80
CA ALA A 246 -13.41 -13.87 -12.10
C ALA A 246 -12.68 -14.82 -11.14
N THR A 247 -11.40 -15.04 -11.41
CA THR A 247 -10.45 -15.59 -10.44
C THR A 247 -9.72 -14.45 -9.74
N TYR A 248 -9.64 -14.53 -8.41
CA TYR A 248 -9.01 -13.56 -7.54
C TYR A 248 -7.88 -14.22 -6.74
N ASN A 249 -6.78 -13.50 -6.60
CA ASN A 249 -5.79 -13.76 -5.57
C ASN A 249 -6.33 -13.24 -4.24
N LEU A 250 -6.08 -14.00 -3.19
CA LEU A 250 -6.35 -13.58 -1.84
C LEU A 250 -5.07 -13.05 -1.19
N ASP A 251 -5.10 -11.78 -0.78
CA ASP A 251 -4.00 -11.17 -0.05
C ASP A 251 -4.42 -11.01 1.41
N ILE A 252 -3.68 -11.62 2.33
CA ILE A 252 -3.92 -11.49 3.78
C ILE A 252 -2.73 -10.81 4.43
N TRP A 253 -3.02 -9.84 5.27
CA TRP A 253 -2.05 -9.21 6.15
C TRP A 253 -2.26 -9.67 7.58
N ALA A 254 -1.17 -9.94 8.29
CA ALA A 254 -1.18 -10.15 9.72
C ALA A 254 -0.12 -9.31 10.44
N PRO A 255 -0.41 -8.85 11.67
CA PRO A 255 0.58 -8.20 12.52
C PRO A 255 1.70 -9.19 12.90
N SER A 256 2.91 -8.68 13.17
CA SER A 256 4.09 -9.50 13.45
C SER A 256 3.90 -10.31 14.73
N GLU A 257 3.75 -11.61 14.56
CA GLU A 257 4.42 -12.69 15.29
C GLU A 257 3.72 -13.99 14.86
N ARG A 258 4.47 -14.83 14.13
CA ARG A 258 4.18 -16.20 13.66
C ARG A 258 3.53 -16.35 12.28
N SER A 259 4.14 -17.26 11.52
CA SER A 259 3.56 -17.96 10.37
C SER A 259 2.39 -18.81 10.85
N GLY A 260 1.20 -18.59 10.31
CA GLY A 260 0.04 -19.44 10.59
C GLY A 260 -0.63 -19.91 9.31
N HIS A 261 -1.35 -21.02 9.39
CA HIS A 261 -2.12 -21.52 8.26
C HIS A 261 -3.53 -20.95 8.27
N VAL A 262 -3.83 -20.04 7.34
CA VAL A 262 -5.19 -19.57 7.14
C VAL A 262 -5.95 -20.59 6.30
N LYS A 263 -7.06 -21.13 6.82
CA LYS A 263 -7.99 -21.93 6.03
C LYS A 263 -9.13 -21.06 5.56
N ILE A 264 -9.12 -20.67 4.29
CA ILE A 264 -10.21 -19.92 3.67
C ILE A 264 -11.16 -20.88 2.98
N ASN A 265 -12.42 -20.81 3.39
CA ASN A 265 -13.53 -21.38 2.63
C ASN A 265 -14.23 -20.21 1.95
N ALA A 266 -14.27 -20.21 0.61
CA ALA A 266 -15.13 -19.34 -0.16
C ALA A 266 -16.38 -20.14 -0.55
N TYR A 267 -17.57 -19.59 -0.27
CA TYR A 267 -18.87 -20.17 -0.62
C TYR A 267 -19.56 -19.33 -1.70
#